data_AF-A0A6C0BVJ6-F1
#
_entry.id   AF-A0A6C0BVJ6-F1
#
_cell.length_a   1.000
_cell.length_b   1.000
_cell.length_c   1.000
_cell.angle_alpha   90.00
_cell.angle_beta   90.00
_cell.angle_gamma   90.00
#
_symmetry.space_group_name_H-M   'P 1'
#
loop_
_entity.id
_entity.type
_entity.pdbx_description
1 polymer ?
#
loop_
_entity_poly.entity_id
_entity_poly.type
_entity_poly.pdbx_seq_one_letter_code
_entity_poly.pdbx_strand_id
1 'polypeptide(L)'
;MYIKVWLHIISISIVLLTTIYSGLCAFIKKLPKTPKAILVVALIAALSLIVRRNVYLPFLGETVYPCDNLVNKSPDGADLTVTVADIPAGAKVVYWASEPSTSIVSNPWDAYGKYENSGVVTADASGKAVLSIRKPTGYKVPSGRELKPHVHYRFCQESGILSEVRTARV
;
A
#
# COMPACT_ATOMS: atom_id res chain seq x y z
N MET A 1 3.85 -15.34 -8.32
CA MET A 1 3.21 -14.19 -7.65
C MET A 1 2.40 -13.32 -8.63
N TYR A 2 2.96 -12.94 -9.78
CA TYR A 2 2.32 -12.05 -10.76
C TYR A 2 0.95 -12.48 -11.27
N ILE A 3 0.79 -13.75 -11.66
CA ILE A 3 -0.46 -14.17 -12.29
C ILE A 3 -1.67 -14.02 -11.36
N LYS A 4 -1.51 -14.33 -10.07
CA LYS A 4 -2.58 -14.15 -9.07
C LYS A 4 -2.95 -12.67 -8.90
N VAL A 5 -1.96 -11.79 -8.86
CA VAL A 5 -2.19 -10.34 -8.73
C VAL A 5 -2.89 -9.79 -9.98
N TRP A 6 -2.43 -10.16 -11.18
CA TRP A 6 -3.06 -9.72 -12.43
C TRP A 6 -4.48 -10.28 -12.58
N LEU A 7 -4.69 -11.55 -12.28
CA LEU A 7 -6.03 -12.16 -12.27
C LEU A 7 -6.97 -11.44 -11.30
N HIS A 8 -6.49 -11.08 -10.10
CA HIS A 8 -7.27 -10.30 -9.14
C HIS A 8 -7.64 -8.92 -9.68
N ILE A 9 -6.66 -8.17 -10.20
CA ILE A 9 -6.87 -6.84 -10.79
C ILE A 9 -7.90 -6.90 -11.93
N ILE A 10 -7.75 -7.86 -12.84
CA ILE A 10 -8.66 -8.03 -13.99
C ILE A 10 -10.06 -8.40 -13.49
N SER A 11 -10.18 -9.36 -12.58
CA SER A 11 -11.47 -9.83 -12.06
C SER A 11 -12.24 -8.70 -11.37
N ILE A 12 -11.57 -7.96 -10.48
CA ILE A 12 -12.16 -6.82 -9.77
C ILE A 12 -12.52 -5.69 -10.74
N SER A 13 -11.69 -5.43 -11.75
CA SER A 13 -12.00 -4.43 -12.77
C SER A 13 -13.27 -4.79 -13.54
N ILE A 14 -13.42 -6.06 -13.94
CA ILE A 14 -14.63 -6.54 -14.63
C ILE A 14 -15.87 -6.38 -13.73
N VAL A 15 -15.79 -6.80 -12.46
CA VAL A 15 -16.90 -6.67 -11.50
C VAL A 15 -17.31 -5.21 -11.32
N LEU A 16 -16.35 -4.31 -11.11
CA LEU A 16 -16.65 -2.89 -10.89
C LEU A 16 -17.21 -2.22 -12.15
N LEU A 17 -16.61 -2.46 -13.32
CA LEU A 17 -17.07 -1.86 -14.58
C LEU A 17 -18.46 -2.36 -14.97
N THR A 18 -18.74 -3.66 -14.80
CA THR A 18 -20.07 -4.23 -15.09
C THR A 18 -21.12 -3.71 -14.11
N THR A 19 -20.77 -3.54 -12.83
CA THR A 19 -21.65 -2.95 -11.82
C THR A 19 -21.96 -1.49 -12.14
N ILE A 20 -20.95 -0.71 -12.50
CA ILE A 20 -21.11 0.70 -12.90
C ILE A 20 -21.99 0.80 -14.15
N TYR A 21 -21.69 0.02 -15.19
CA TYR A 21 -22.49 -0.02 -16.42
C TYR A 21 -23.97 -0.35 -16.13
N SER A 22 -24.22 -1.39 -15.34
CA SER A 22 -25.58 -1.81 -14.96
C SER A 22 -26.31 -0.73 -14.17
N GLY A 23 -25.61 -0.08 -13.24
CA GLY A 23 -26.10 1.06 -12.47
C GLY A 23 -26.48 2.26 -13.34
N LEU A 24 -25.63 2.62 -14.30
CA LEU A 24 -25.90 3.71 -15.27
C LEU A 24 -27.09 3.36 -16.17
N CYS A 25 -27.19 2.13 -16.66
CA CYS A 25 -28.34 1.66 -17.44
C CYS A 25 -29.66 1.74 -16.65
N ALA A 26 -29.65 1.66 -15.32
CA ALA A 26 -30.86 1.76 -14.50
C ALA A 26 -31.54 3.15 -14.57
N PHE A 27 -30.82 4.18 -15.02
CA PHE A 27 -31.39 5.51 -15.26
C PHE A 27 -32.05 5.65 -16.62
N ILE A 28 -31.61 4.84 -17.60
CA ILE A 28 -32.12 4.86 -18.98
C ILE A 28 -33.29 3.88 -19.13
N LYS A 29 -33.19 2.70 -18.52
CA LYS A 29 -34.20 1.64 -18.64
C LYS A 29 -35.38 1.88 -17.71
N LYS A 30 -36.59 1.56 -18.19
CA LYS A 30 -37.81 1.57 -17.39
C LYS A 30 -37.85 0.31 -16.50
N LEU A 31 -37.24 0.41 -15.32
CA LEU A 31 -37.19 -0.65 -14.31
C LEU A 31 -38.21 -0.42 -13.19
N PRO A 32 -38.71 -1.47 -12.52
CA PRO A 32 -39.47 -1.32 -11.28
C PRO A 32 -38.63 -0.61 -10.19
N LYS A 33 -39.30 0.03 -9.23
CA LYS A 33 -38.65 0.88 -8.20
C LYS A 33 -37.58 0.12 -7.40
N THR A 34 -37.88 -1.11 -6.97
CA THR A 34 -36.98 -1.88 -6.10
C THR A 34 -35.67 -2.31 -6.78
N PRO A 35 -35.67 -2.98 -7.95
CA PRO A 35 -34.43 -3.26 -8.69
C PRO A 35 -33.63 -2.01 -9.05
N LYS A 36 -34.32 -0.91 -9.42
CA LYS A 36 -33.67 0.36 -9.69
C LYS A 36 -32.92 0.88 -8.47
N ALA A 37 -33.55 0.88 -7.29
CA ALA A 37 -32.91 1.31 -6.05
C ALA A 37 -31.67 0.48 -5.72
N ILE A 38 -31.73 -0.85 -5.85
CA ILE A 38 -30.58 -1.75 -5.63
C ILE A 38 -29.42 -1.39 -6.56
N LEU A 39 -29.69 -1.20 -7.85
CA LEU A 39 -28.66 -0.85 -8.84
C LEU A 39 -28.05 0.54 -8.59
N VAL A 40 -28.84 1.50 -8.10
CA VAL A 40 -28.31 2.82 -7.71
C VAL A 40 -27.39 2.72 -6.49
N VAL A 41 -27.77 1.94 -5.47
CA VAL A 41 -26.89 1.70 -4.30
C VAL A 41 -25.61 0.98 -4.73
N ALA A 42 -25.73 -0.04 -5.57
CA ALA A 42 -24.58 -0.77 -6.11
C ALA A 42 -23.65 0.13 -6.94
N LEU A 43 -24.21 1.06 -7.73
CA LEU A 43 -23.44 2.06 -8.47
C LEU A 43 -22.63 2.95 -7.53
N ILE A 44 -23.26 3.51 -6.49
CA ILE A 44 -22.59 4.38 -5.52
C ILE A 44 -21.46 3.62 -4.82
N ALA A 45 -21.73 2.38 -4.41
CA ALA A 45 -20.72 1.50 -3.82
C ALA A 45 -19.56 1.27 -4.79
N ALA A 46 -19.84 0.89 -6.04
CA ALA A 46 -18.81 0.64 -7.05
C ALA A 46 -17.96 1.89 -7.36
N LEU A 47 -18.58 3.07 -7.48
CA LEU A 47 -17.89 4.35 -7.64
C LEU A 47 -17.01 4.69 -6.43
N SER A 48 -17.44 4.34 -5.22
CA SER A 48 -16.63 4.53 -4.01
C SER A 48 -15.42 3.58 -3.92
N LEU A 49 -15.47 2.44 -4.62
CA LEU A 49 -14.44 1.40 -4.61
C LEU A 49 -13.46 1.52 -5.78
N ILE A 50 -13.91 1.98 -6.96
CA ILE A 50 -13.09 2.05 -8.18
C ILE A 50 -11.86 2.97 -8.03
N VAL A 51 -11.94 3.95 -7.14
CA VAL A 51 -10.83 4.87 -6.84
C VAL A 51 -9.88 4.35 -5.76
N ARG A 52 -10.22 3.24 -5.07
CA ARG A 52 -9.43 2.73 -3.95
C ARG A 52 -8.31 1.81 -4.44
N ARG A 53 -7.07 2.26 -4.34
CA ARG A 53 -5.86 1.48 -4.69
C ARG A 53 -5.87 0.05 -4.13
N ASN A 54 -6.20 -0.12 -2.85
CA ASN A 54 -6.10 -1.41 -2.16
C ASN A 54 -7.13 -2.45 -2.64
N VAL A 55 -8.19 -2.02 -3.35
CA VAL A 55 -9.15 -2.93 -3.99
C VAL A 55 -8.47 -3.74 -5.10
N TYR A 56 -7.52 -3.12 -5.82
CA TYR A 56 -6.74 -3.75 -6.87
C TYR A 56 -5.45 -4.40 -6.36
N LEU A 57 -4.86 -3.82 -5.31
CA LEU A 57 -3.59 -4.25 -4.72
C LEU A 57 -3.79 -4.56 -3.23
N PRO A 58 -4.44 -5.70 -2.89
CA PRO A 58 -4.81 -6.01 -1.51
C PRO A 58 -3.61 -6.12 -0.57
N PHE A 59 -2.44 -6.52 -1.09
CA PHE A 59 -1.20 -6.57 -0.32
C PHE A 59 -0.68 -5.20 0.14
N LEU A 60 -1.21 -4.09 -0.40
CA LEU A 60 -0.93 -2.74 0.09
C LEU A 60 -1.90 -2.29 1.18
N GLY A 61 -3.02 -3.00 1.40
CA GLY A 61 -4.00 -2.67 2.43
C GLY A 61 -3.55 -3.03 3.84
N GLU A 62 -4.43 -2.77 4.82
CA GLU A 62 -4.25 -3.16 6.21
C GLU A 62 -4.04 -4.68 6.32
N THR A 63 -3.21 -5.10 7.28
CA THR A 63 -2.95 -6.52 7.53
C THR A 63 -2.89 -6.81 9.01
N VAL A 64 -3.52 -7.91 9.43
CA VAL A 64 -3.36 -8.42 10.79
C VAL A 64 -1.90 -8.83 10.97
N TYR A 65 -1.29 -8.37 12.06
CA TYR A 65 0.06 -8.78 12.45
C TYR A 65 0.23 -8.57 13.96
N PRO A 66 0.74 -9.56 14.72
CA PRO A 66 0.98 -9.43 16.15
C PRO A 66 2.09 -8.39 16.41
N CYS A 67 1.68 -7.14 16.58
CA CYS A 67 2.57 -5.97 16.70
C CYS A 67 3.58 -6.07 17.84
N ASP A 68 3.30 -6.86 18.87
CA ASP A 68 4.22 -7.11 19.98
C ASP A 68 5.52 -7.78 19.50
N ASN A 69 5.48 -8.56 18.41
CA ASN A 69 6.65 -9.22 17.83
C ASN A 69 7.57 -8.27 17.06
N LEU A 70 7.15 -7.03 16.79
CA LEU A 70 8.01 -6.04 16.15
C LEU A 70 9.01 -5.51 17.19
N VAL A 71 10.28 -5.81 17.02
CA VAL A 71 11.35 -5.34 17.91
C VAL A 71 12.16 -4.28 17.18
N ASN A 72 12.47 -3.18 17.86
CA ASN A 72 13.24 -2.09 17.28
C ASN A 72 14.54 -2.62 16.66
N LYS A 73 14.79 -2.23 15.42
CA LYS A 73 15.92 -2.64 14.60
C LYS A 73 16.21 -1.55 13.59
N SER A 74 17.49 -1.31 13.33
CA SER A 74 17.93 -0.51 12.19
C SER A 74 18.82 -1.37 11.28
N PRO A 75 18.87 -1.07 9.98
CA PRO A 75 19.75 -1.77 9.05
C PRO A 75 21.20 -1.41 9.32
N ASP A 76 22.09 -2.38 9.20
CA ASP A 76 23.53 -2.15 9.36
C ASP A 76 24.05 -1.22 8.25
N GLY A 77 24.88 -0.25 8.64
CA GLY A 77 25.43 0.75 7.73
C GLY A 77 24.41 1.78 7.23
N ALA A 78 23.31 2.01 7.96
CA ALA A 78 22.39 3.10 7.67
C ALA A 78 23.14 4.46 7.62
N ASP A 79 22.95 5.20 6.52
CA ASP A 79 23.63 6.47 6.24
C ASP A 79 22.62 7.61 5.98
N LEU A 80 21.33 7.32 6.01
CA LEU A 80 20.26 8.25 5.74
C LEU A 80 19.12 8.08 6.76
N THR A 81 18.51 9.20 7.13
CA THR A 81 17.36 9.25 8.02
C THR A 81 16.17 9.93 7.35
N VAL A 82 14.99 9.31 7.43
CA VAL A 82 13.71 9.85 6.95
C VAL A 82 12.75 9.98 8.12
N THR A 83 12.19 11.17 8.35
CA THR A 83 11.17 11.36 9.40
C THR A 83 9.78 11.28 8.79
N VAL A 84 8.93 10.45 9.39
CA VAL A 84 7.49 10.36 9.07
C VAL A 84 6.66 10.83 10.26
N ALA A 85 5.50 11.40 10.00
CA ALA A 85 4.59 11.98 10.99
C ALA A 85 3.17 11.39 10.86
N ASP A 86 2.25 11.87 11.69
CA ASP A 86 0.85 11.42 11.77
C ASP A 86 0.73 9.92 12.11
N ILE A 87 1.59 9.48 13.03
CA ILE A 87 1.60 8.13 13.59
C ILE A 87 1.13 8.21 15.05
N PRO A 88 0.28 7.29 15.53
CA PRO A 88 -0.09 7.27 16.94
C PRO A 88 1.16 7.20 17.85
N ALA A 89 1.18 8.00 18.92
CA ALA A 89 2.30 8.04 19.84
C ALA A 89 2.57 6.65 20.43
N GLY A 90 3.84 6.23 20.47
CA GLY A 90 4.24 4.91 20.95
C GLY A 90 3.94 3.75 20.01
N ALA A 91 3.34 3.98 18.82
CA ALA A 91 3.12 2.92 17.85
C ALA A 91 4.44 2.45 17.23
N LYS A 92 4.55 1.13 17.03
CA LYS A 92 5.67 0.54 16.28
C LYS A 92 5.49 0.77 14.79
N VAL A 93 6.56 1.11 14.11
CA VAL A 93 6.64 1.42 12.69
C VAL A 93 7.62 0.47 12.05
N VAL A 94 7.14 -0.41 11.19
CA VAL A 94 7.98 -1.27 10.35
C VAL A 94 8.19 -0.59 9.00
N TYR A 95 9.43 -0.55 8.53
CA TYR A 95 9.79 0.16 7.32
C TYR A 95 10.83 -0.60 6.49
N TRP A 96 10.84 -0.35 5.19
CA TRP A 96 11.80 -0.94 4.26
C TRP A 96 12.00 -0.03 3.04
N ALA A 97 13.22 -0.04 2.50
CA ALA A 97 13.57 0.66 1.27
C ALA A 97 14.39 -0.26 0.36
N SER A 98 14.58 0.14 -0.90
CA SER A 98 15.46 -0.59 -1.81
C SER A 98 16.91 -0.52 -1.35
N GLU A 99 17.70 -1.52 -1.75
CA GLU A 99 19.14 -1.52 -1.54
C GLU A 99 19.84 -0.44 -2.37
N PRO A 100 20.98 0.08 -1.88
CA PRO A 100 21.83 0.96 -2.67
C PRO A 100 22.30 0.28 -3.96
N SER A 101 22.23 1.00 -5.06
CA SER A 101 22.71 0.57 -6.38
C SER A 101 23.20 1.77 -7.17
N THR A 102 24.21 1.57 -8.02
CA THR A 102 24.75 2.59 -8.93
C THR A 102 23.84 2.86 -10.13
N SER A 103 22.82 2.03 -10.35
CA SER A 103 21.89 2.13 -11.48
C SER A 103 20.46 1.78 -11.08
N ILE A 104 19.50 2.28 -11.86
CA ILE A 104 18.07 1.98 -11.68
C ILE A 104 17.85 0.48 -11.80
N VAL A 105 17.27 -0.12 -10.77
CA VAL A 105 17.02 -1.55 -10.72
C VAL A 105 15.81 -1.91 -11.60
N SER A 106 15.89 -3.01 -12.34
CA SER A 106 14.88 -3.36 -13.35
C SER A 106 13.54 -3.81 -12.75
N ASN A 107 13.52 -4.24 -11.48
CA ASN A 107 12.33 -4.76 -10.82
C ASN A 107 12.43 -4.62 -9.29
N PRO A 108 11.30 -4.61 -8.55
CA PRO A 108 11.28 -4.45 -7.09
C PRO A 108 11.91 -5.61 -6.32
N TRP A 109 11.92 -6.84 -6.84
CA TRP A 109 12.46 -8.00 -6.11
C TRP A 109 13.97 -7.88 -5.96
N ASP A 110 14.65 -7.54 -7.04
CA ASP A 110 16.08 -7.28 -7.03
C ASP A 110 16.38 -5.98 -6.25
N ALA A 111 15.49 -4.99 -6.35
CA ALA A 111 15.67 -3.72 -5.65
C ALA A 111 15.62 -3.89 -4.13
N TYR A 112 14.72 -4.72 -3.60
CA TYR A 112 14.64 -4.98 -2.15
C TYR A 112 15.61 -6.05 -1.67
N GLY A 113 16.10 -6.92 -2.57
CA GLY A 113 17.02 -8.00 -2.23
C GLY A 113 16.46 -8.88 -1.12
N LYS A 114 17.16 -8.93 0.01
CA LYS A 114 16.78 -9.72 1.20
C LYS A 114 16.05 -8.89 2.27
N TYR A 115 15.61 -7.67 1.94
CA TYR A 115 15.05 -6.70 2.88
C TYR A 115 16.02 -6.35 4.01
N GLU A 116 17.32 -6.29 3.74
CA GLU A 116 18.30 -5.91 4.75
C GLU A 116 18.25 -4.40 5.04
N ASN A 117 17.89 -3.58 4.05
CA ASN A 117 17.56 -2.16 4.22
C ASN A 117 16.14 -1.96 4.81
N SER A 118 15.90 -2.55 5.98
CA SER A 118 14.64 -2.48 6.70
C SER A 118 14.86 -2.33 8.20
N GLY A 119 13.81 -1.90 8.91
CA GLY A 119 13.87 -1.73 10.35
C GLY A 119 12.51 -1.59 11.00
N VAL A 120 12.56 -1.44 12.32
CA VAL A 120 11.42 -1.15 13.17
C VAL A 120 11.83 -0.04 14.13
N VAL A 121 10.98 0.96 14.29
CA VAL A 121 11.16 2.03 15.27
C VAL A 121 9.85 2.27 16.00
N THR A 122 9.89 2.91 17.17
CA THR A 122 8.70 3.35 17.89
C THR A 122 8.50 4.84 17.66
N ALA A 123 7.28 5.25 17.33
CA ALA A 123 6.93 6.66 17.19
C ALA A 123 7.03 7.37 18.54
N ASP A 124 7.56 8.58 18.55
CA ASP A 124 7.71 9.41 19.73
C ASP A 124 6.36 9.96 20.23
N ALA A 125 6.39 10.68 21.35
CA ALA A 125 5.21 11.28 21.96
C ALA A 125 4.52 12.34 21.07
N SER A 126 5.22 12.87 20.07
CA SER A 126 4.68 13.83 19.09
C SER A 126 4.08 13.15 17.85
N GLY A 127 4.13 11.81 17.77
CA GLY A 127 3.65 11.04 16.63
C GLY A 127 4.61 11.03 15.44
N LYS A 128 5.91 11.26 15.69
CA LYS A 128 6.97 11.16 14.67
C LYS A 128 7.77 9.89 14.83
N ALA A 129 8.17 9.29 13.70
CA ALA A 129 9.08 8.17 13.67
C ALA A 129 10.26 8.47 12.75
N VAL A 130 11.46 8.19 13.26
CA VAL A 130 12.74 8.45 12.60
C VAL A 130 13.24 7.14 12.00
N LEU A 131 13.20 7.02 10.68
CA LEU A 131 13.52 5.80 9.93
C LEU A 131 14.96 5.88 9.45
N SER A 132 15.85 5.03 9.99
CA SER A 132 17.23 4.92 9.52
C SER A 132 17.34 3.87 8.42
N ILE A 133 17.84 4.26 7.25
CA ILE A 133 17.99 3.41 6.06
C ILE A 133 19.37 3.61 5.43
N ARG A 134 19.79 2.65 4.62
CA ARG A 134 20.83 2.87 3.59
C ARG A 134 20.22 3.65 2.44
N LYS A 135 20.96 4.59 1.84
CA LYS A 135 20.49 5.43 0.73
C LYS A 135 19.91 4.56 -0.42
N PRO A 136 18.59 4.60 -0.65
CA PRO A 136 17.95 3.69 -1.59
C PRO A 136 18.12 4.16 -3.05
N THR A 137 18.00 3.22 -3.98
CA THR A 137 18.00 3.50 -5.42
C THR A 137 16.60 3.30 -6.03
N GLY A 138 16.30 4.06 -7.09
CA GLY A 138 15.05 3.90 -7.84
C GLY A 138 14.97 2.57 -8.58
N TYR A 139 13.75 2.12 -8.87
CA TYR A 139 13.53 0.85 -9.58
C TYR A 139 12.28 0.90 -10.46
N LYS A 140 12.19 0.00 -11.44
CA LYS A 140 11.03 -0.11 -12.33
C LYS A 140 9.99 -1.08 -11.78
N VAL A 141 8.72 -0.73 -11.88
CA VAL A 141 7.60 -1.65 -11.61
C VAL A 141 7.25 -2.47 -12.87
N PRO A 142 6.45 -3.55 -12.78
CA PRO A 142 6.15 -4.42 -13.91
C PRO A 142 5.54 -3.72 -15.13
N SER A 143 4.95 -2.54 -14.96
CA SER A 143 4.46 -1.70 -16.07
C SER A 143 5.56 -0.94 -16.81
N GLY A 144 6.83 -1.12 -16.44
CA GLY A 144 7.99 -0.37 -16.96
C GLY A 144 8.19 1.01 -16.35
N ARG A 145 7.23 1.50 -15.55
CA ARG A 145 7.32 2.81 -14.89
C ARG A 145 8.43 2.80 -13.83
N GLU A 146 9.28 3.81 -13.86
CA GLU A 146 10.29 4.02 -12.82
C GLU A 146 9.69 4.67 -11.58
N LEU A 147 10.06 4.14 -10.42
CA LEU A 147 9.81 4.73 -9.12
C LEU A 147 11.10 5.35 -8.60
N LYS A 148 11.04 6.64 -8.26
CA LYS A 148 12.12 7.38 -7.59
C LYS A 148 12.44 6.76 -6.23
N PRO A 149 13.64 6.95 -5.66
CA PRO A 149 13.98 6.49 -4.31
C PRO A 149 12.91 6.87 -3.28
N HIS A 150 12.54 5.90 -2.44
CA HIS A 150 11.52 6.06 -1.42
C HIS A 150 11.65 4.99 -0.34
N VAL A 151 11.00 5.23 0.81
CA VAL A 151 10.84 4.25 1.89
C VAL A 151 9.37 3.91 2.03
N HIS A 152 9.07 2.62 2.17
CA HIS A 152 7.76 2.12 2.55
C HIS A 152 7.71 1.93 4.05
N TYR A 153 6.54 2.17 4.64
CA TYR A 153 6.32 1.91 6.05
C TYR A 153 4.87 1.53 6.33
N ARG A 154 4.69 0.81 7.44
CA ARG A 154 3.41 0.53 8.09
C ARG A 154 3.59 0.83 9.57
N PHE A 155 2.52 1.18 10.26
CA PHE A 155 2.54 1.34 11.71
C PHE A 155 1.41 0.53 12.36
N CYS A 156 1.64 0.15 13.61
CA CYS A 156 0.67 -0.59 14.41
C CYS A 156 -0.49 0.31 14.83
N GLN A 157 -1.70 -0.17 14.58
CA GLN A 157 -2.94 0.36 15.10
C GLN A 157 -3.32 -0.41 16.38
N GLU A 158 -4.25 0.12 17.17
CA GLU A 158 -4.65 -0.37 18.51
C GLU A 158 -5.20 -1.82 18.55
N SER A 159 -5.32 -2.50 17.41
CA SER A 159 -5.96 -3.82 17.26
C SER A 159 -5.02 -4.95 16.82
N GLY A 160 -3.69 -4.76 16.84
CA GLY A 160 -2.77 -5.74 16.24
C GLY A 160 -2.91 -5.79 14.72
N ILE A 161 -3.27 -4.66 14.13
CA ILE A 161 -3.38 -4.45 12.68
C ILE A 161 -2.29 -3.47 12.29
N LEU A 162 -1.52 -3.83 11.27
CA LEU A 162 -0.65 -2.90 10.59
C LEU A 162 -1.47 -2.09 9.58
N SER A 163 -1.24 -0.77 9.59
CA SER A 163 -1.78 0.15 8.60
C SER A 163 -1.51 -0.33 7.17
N GLU A 164 -2.23 0.22 6.20
CA GLU A 164 -1.83 0.11 4.79
C GLU A 164 -0.38 0.57 4.56
N VAL A 165 0.22 0.13 3.45
CA VAL A 165 1.54 0.60 3.03
C VAL A 165 1.45 2.08 2.69
N ARG A 166 2.24 2.86 3.43
CA ARG A 166 2.53 4.26 3.16
C ARG A 166 3.92 4.41 2.56
N THR A 167 4.15 5.52 1.89
CA THR A 167 5.43 5.82 1.22
C THR A 167 5.87 7.22 1.58
N ALA A 168 7.13 7.37 1.97
CA ALA A 168 7.81 8.66 2.08
C ALA A 168 8.92 8.75 1.02
N ARG A 169 9.06 9.92 0.41
CA ARG A 169 10.15 10.17 -0.55
C ARG A 169 11.45 10.39 0.21
N VAL A 170 12.54 10.02 -0.46
CA VAL A 170 13.93 10.24 -0.02
C VAL A 170 14.53 11.38 -0.82
#